data_AF-A0A1E4RN15-F1
#
_entry.id   AF-A0A1E4RN15-F1
#
_cell.length_a   1.000
_cell.length_b   1.000
_cell.length_c   1.000
_cell.angle_alpha   90.00
_cell.angle_beta   90.00
_cell.angle_gamma   90.00
#
_symmetry.space_group_name_H-M   'P 1'
#
loop_
_entity.id
_entity.type
_entity.pdbx_description
1 polymer ?
#
loop_
_entity_poly.entity_id
_entity_poly.type
_entity_poly.pdbx_seq_one_letter_code
_entity_poly.pdbx_strand_id
1 'polypeptide(L)'
;MPIELILSPVMRPLVMAKAVLFHPHRRASRYVPHIIELPEENVSEYVLLKRFGSGSKIFDVYDTENGSLPLGSNDPSKKLFWFVRSRAVKGAYKMYSSSITGTGPEGEDEPVAAIRAGLRSNVLLIRAPGAPAAELGWHIIGHRVDANDSYRMFTMADGFTYQWTSKGKWLEKVHNVGEKESEVRERIAQVIPNGVNGFTLRVDETKIPREMALGSALCSHIDQWNTNIEVGGIYYARQPQQVRWKRD
;
A
#
# COMPACT_ATOMS: atom_id res chain seq x y z
N MET A 1 -16.45 -12.48 -2.33
CA MET A 1 -16.25 -12.25 -0.88
C MET A 1 -16.70 -13.42 0.00
N PRO A 2 -17.73 -14.23 -0.32
CA PRO A 2 -18.05 -15.44 0.46
C PRO A 2 -16.94 -16.51 0.35
N ILE A 3 -16.44 -16.73 -0.87
CA ILE A 3 -15.46 -17.77 -1.18
C ILE A 3 -14.12 -17.57 -0.44
N GLU A 4 -13.61 -16.35 -0.35
CA GLU A 4 -12.35 -16.07 0.36
C GLU A 4 -12.46 -16.34 1.87
N LEU A 5 -13.63 -16.06 2.48
CA LEU A 5 -13.87 -16.37 3.89
C LEU A 5 -13.97 -17.89 4.11
N ILE A 6 -14.66 -18.59 3.21
CA ILE A 6 -14.86 -20.05 3.22
C ILE A 6 -13.53 -20.79 2.99
N LEU A 7 -12.70 -20.31 2.06
CA LEU A 7 -11.39 -20.89 1.75
C LEU A 7 -10.31 -20.48 2.74
N SER A 8 -10.54 -19.43 3.53
CA SER A 8 -9.54 -18.93 4.47
C SER A 8 -8.98 -19.99 5.42
N PRO A 9 -9.76 -20.92 6.01
CA PRO A 9 -9.22 -21.94 6.92
C PRO A 9 -8.23 -22.90 6.25
N VAL A 10 -8.34 -23.10 4.93
CA VAL A 10 -7.47 -23.99 4.14
C VAL A 10 -6.30 -23.22 3.53
N MET A 11 -6.55 -22.04 2.98
CA MET A 11 -5.52 -21.20 2.36
C MET A 11 -4.53 -20.65 3.38
N ARG A 12 -4.99 -20.35 4.60
CA ARG A 12 -4.15 -19.83 5.70
C ARG A 12 -2.96 -20.75 6.06
N PRO A 13 -3.16 -22.03 6.42
CA PRO A 13 -2.05 -22.93 6.75
C PRO A 13 -1.15 -23.19 5.54
N LEU A 14 -1.70 -23.24 4.31
CA LEU A 14 -0.92 -23.42 3.09
C LEU A 14 0.04 -22.25 2.82
N VAL A 15 -0.44 -21.01 2.96
CA VAL A 15 0.39 -19.81 2.79
C VAL A 15 1.48 -19.75 3.88
N MET A 16 1.13 -20.08 5.13
CA MET A 16 2.08 -20.11 6.24
C MET A 16 3.14 -21.22 6.06
N ALA A 17 2.72 -22.43 5.69
CA ALA A 17 3.63 -23.55 5.43
C ALA A 17 4.60 -23.23 4.29
N LYS A 18 4.10 -22.65 3.20
CA LYS A 18 4.95 -22.15 2.10
C LYS A 18 5.95 -21.12 2.62
N ALA A 19 5.52 -20.11 3.37
CA ALA A 19 6.41 -19.10 3.91
C ALA A 19 7.53 -19.72 4.77
N VAL A 20 7.18 -20.64 5.69
CA VAL A 20 8.14 -21.31 6.59
C VAL A 20 9.11 -22.23 5.84
N LEU A 21 8.62 -23.03 4.87
CA LEU A 21 9.45 -23.96 4.09
C LEU A 21 10.48 -23.25 3.23
N PHE A 22 10.09 -22.13 2.62
CA PHE A 22 10.96 -21.43 1.70
C PHE A 22 11.91 -20.45 2.41
N HIS A 23 11.62 -20.03 3.64
CA HIS A 23 12.42 -19.06 4.40
C HIS A 23 13.91 -19.44 4.58
N PRO A 24 14.29 -20.70 4.92
CA PRO A 24 15.70 -21.08 5.13
C PRO A 24 16.53 -21.10 3.84
N HIS A 25 16.00 -21.71 2.76
CA HIS A 25 16.67 -21.76 1.46
C HIS A 25 16.90 -20.36 0.88
N ARG A 26 15.96 -19.45 1.14
CA ARG A 26 15.98 -18.06 0.67
C ARG A 26 17.01 -17.19 1.38
N ARG A 27 17.18 -17.38 2.70
CA ARG A 27 18.19 -16.68 3.51
C ARG A 27 19.64 -17.03 3.13
N ALA A 28 19.85 -18.17 2.46
CA ALA A 28 21.17 -18.64 2.04
C ALA A 28 21.61 -18.11 0.65
N SER A 29 20.72 -17.45 -0.10
CA SER A 29 21.08 -16.95 -1.43
C SER A 29 21.83 -15.62 -1.33
N ARG A 30 23.01 -15.52 -1.94
CA ARG A 30 23.84 -14.31 -2.02
C ARG A 30 23.36 -13.36 -3.13
N TYR A 31 22.08 -13.03 -3.12
CA TYR A 31 21.49 -12.13 -4.11
C TYR A 31 21.56 -10.68 -3.61
N VAL A 32 22.37 -9.85 -4.28
CA VAL A 32 22.51 -8.42 -3.96
C VAL A 32 22.12 -7.62 -5.21
N PRO A 33 20.90 -7.07 -5.28
CA PRO A 33 20.52 -6.20 -6.39
C PRO A 33 21.30 -4.89 -6.34
N HIS A 34 21.46 -4.25 -7.49
CA HIS A 34 21.94 -2.87 -7.55
C HIS A 34 20.80 -1.93 -7.16
N ILE A 35 20.98 -1.13 -6.10
CA ILE A 35 19.95 -0.24 -5.55
C ILE A 35 20.31 1.20 -5.90
N ILE A 36 19.38 1.89 -6.58
CA ILE A 36 19.40 3.34 -6.75
C ILE A 36 18.53 3.93 -5.64
N GLU A 37 19.14 4.77 -4.81
CA GLU A 37 18.47 5.39 -3.66
C GLU A 37 17.46 6.46 -4.09
N LEU A 38 16.48 6.71 -3.22
CA LEU A 38 15.50 7.78 -3.42
C LEU A 38 16.26 9.12 -3.37
N PRO A 39 16.11 10.01 -4.37
CA PRO A 39 16.72 11.33 -4.30
C PRO A 39 16.19 12.12 -3.10
N GLU A 40 17.03 12.97 -2.50
CA GLU A 40 16.59 13.84 -1.40
C GLU A 40 15.78 15.04 -1.91
N GLU A 41 16.00 15.44 -3.15
CA GLU A 41 15.35 16.56 -3.83
C GLU A 41 14.15 16.09 -4.68
N ASN A 42 13.15 16.97 -4.88
CA ASN A 42 11.94 16.72 -5.67
C ASN A 42 11.02 15.59 -5.16
N VAL A 43 11.07 15.30 -3.87
CA VAL A 43 10.18 14.32 -3.22
C VAL A 43 9.04 15.03 -2.52
N SER A 44 7.81 14.69 -2.89
CA SER A 44 6.60 15.14 -2.20
C SER A 44 6.34 14.26 -0.98
N GLU A 45 5.87 14.87 0.11
CA GLU A 45 5.57 14.14 1.35
C GLU A 45 4.11 14.33 1.77
N TYR A 46 3.45 13.20 2.02
CA TYR A 46 2.04 13.13 2.37
C TYR A 46 1.85 12.33 3.65
N VAL A 47 1.01 12.81 4.54
CA VAL A 47 0.64 12.06 5.74
C VAL A 47 -0.77 11.52 5.61
N LEU A 48 -0.92 10.22 5.87
CA LEU A 48 -2.18 9.51 5.90
C LEU A 48 -2.52 9.18 7.35
N LEU A 49 -3.59 9.75 7.88
CA LEU A 49 -4.01 9.62 9.28
C LEU A 49 -5.43 9.09 9.40
N LYS A 50 -5.69 8.27 10.42
CA LYS A 50 -7.04 7.86 10.81
C LYS A 50 -7.84 9.06 11.27
N ARG A 51 -9.04 9.24 10.72
CA ARG A 51 -9.94 10.29 11.21
C ARG A 51 -10.39 9.95 12.63
N PHE A 52 -10.25 10.92 13.53
CA PHE A 52 -10.68 10.78 14.93
C PHE A 52 -12.13 10.28 15.03
N GLY A 53 -12.39 9.34 15.95
CA GLY A 53 -13.72 8.73 16.14
C GLY A 53 -14.16 7.73 15.06
N SER A 54 -13.49 7.66 13.90
CA SER A 54 -13.86 6.74 12.82
C SER A 54 -13.18 5.35 12.90
N GLY A 55 -12.15 5.22 13.73
CA GLY A 55 -11.31 4.02 13.80
C GLY A 55 -10.53 3.81 12.49
N SER A 56 -10.54 2.59 11.95
CA SER A 56 -9.91 2.27 10.65
C SER A 56 -10.88 2.40 9.46
N LYS A 57 -11.99 3.11 9.63
CA LYS A 57 -13.00 3.28 8.56
C LYS A 57 -12.66 4.41 7.61
N ILE A 58 -12.06 5.49 8.11
CA ILE A 58 -11.75 6.66 7.31
C ILE A 58 -10.29 7.06 7.56
N PHE A 59 -9.56 7.29 6.47
CA PHE A 59 -8.23 7.87 6.52
C PHE A 59 -8.23 9.18 5.73
N ASP A 60 -7.67 10.22 6.30
CA ASP A 60 -7.50 11.51 5.66
C ASP A 60 -6.03 11.67 5.23
N VAL A 61 -5.81 12.29 4.08
CA VAL A 61 -4.48 12.56 3.52
C VAL A 61 -4.25 14.06 3.50
N TYR A 62 -3.12 14.48 4.05
CA TYR A 62 -2.67 15.86 4.08
C TYR A 62 -1.28 15.98 3.47
N ASP A 63 -1.00 17.13 2.88
CA ASP A 63 0.36 17.55 2.54
C ASP A 63 1.12 17.87 3.84
N THR A 64 2.38 17.46 3.94
CA THR A 64 3.25 17.83 5.06
C THR A 64 4.08 19.08 4.77
N GLU A 65 3.96 19.67 3.57
CA GLU A 65 4.76 20.80 3.10
C GLU A 65 6.27 20.51 3.28
N ASN A 66 6.70 19.35 2.77
CA ASN A 66 8.07 18.83 2.89
C ASN A 66 8.56 18.70 4.35
N GLY A 67 7.66 18.30 5.24
CA GLY A 67 7.97 18.00 6.64
C GLY A 67 7.84 19.18 7.59
N SER A 68 7.43 20.36 7.13
CA SER A 68 7.12 21.50 8.01
C SER A 68 5.93 21.19 8.93
N LEU A 69 4.97 20.41 8.43
CA LEU A 69 3.77 19.95 9.12
C LEU A 69 3.74 18.41 9.14
N PRO A 70 4.43 17.74 10.07
CA PRO A 70 4.60 16.28 10.05
C PRO A 70 3.30 15.49 10.24
N LEU A 71 2.28 16.10 10.85
CA LEU A 71 0.93 15.53 11.00
C LEU A 71 -0.08 16.13 10.02
N GLY A 72 0.38 16.95 9.08
CA GLY A 72 -0.48 17.69 8.17
C GLY A 72 -1.17 18.87 8.85
N SER A 73 -2.10 19.50 8.15
CA SER A 73 -2.83 20.63 8.71
C SER A 73 -3.83 20.20 9.78
N ASN A 74 -3.95 20.98 10.85
CA ASN A 74 -4.99 20.79 11.87
C ASN A 74 -6.40 21.09 11.34
N ASP A 75 -6.51 21.77 10.20
CA ASP A 75 -7.78 22.11 9.56
C ASP A 75 -8.27 20.94 8.68
N PRO A 76 -9.43 20.31 9.00
CA PRO A 76 -9.99 19.21 8.21
C PRO A 76 -10.35 19.58 6.77
N SER A 77 -10.52 20.87 6.48
CA SER A 77 -10.84 21.36 5.13
C SER A 77 -9.65 21.23 4.16
N LYS A 78 -8.42 21.22 4.69
CA LYS A 78 -7.17 21.15 3.91
C LYS A 78 -6.76 19.72 3.52
N LYS A 79 -7.63 18.74 3.73
CA LYS A 79 -7.38 17.36 3.26
C LYS A 79 -7.29 17.35 1.73
N LEU A 80 -6.28 16.69 1.19
CA LEU A 80 -6.12 16.49 -0.25
C LEU A 80 -6.97 15.32 -0.75
N PHE A 81 -6.95 14.24 0.02
CA PHE A 81 -7.69 13.03 -0.26
C PHE A 81 -8.27 12.44 1.02
N TRP A 82 -9.27 11.57 0.87
CA TRP A 82 -9.71 10.71 1.96
C TRP A 82 -10.13 9.34 1.45
N PHE A 83 -9.83 8.32 2.24
CA PHE A 83 -10.23 6.94 2.00
C PHE A 83 -11.43 6.61 2.88
N VAL A 84 -12.50 6.10 2.28
CA VAL A 84 -13.68 5.59 2.98
C VAL A 84 -13.76 4.09 2.79
N ARG A 85 -13.77 3.36 3.91
CA ARG A 85 -13.93 1.90 3.90
C ARG A 85 -15.34 1.51 3.49
N SER A 86 -15.44 0.48 2.65
CA SER A 86 -16.70 -0.20 2.37
C SER A 86 -17.27 -0.82 3.66
N ARG A 87 -18.60 -0.75 3.82
CA ARG A 87 -19.31 -1.45 4.90
C ARG A 87 -19.32 -2.96 4.71
N ALA A 88 -19.32 -3.41 3.45
CA ALA A 88 -19.39 -4.83 3.10
C ALA A 88 -18.04 -5.55 3.23
N VAL A 89 -16.92 -4.83 3.09
CA VAL A 89 -15.58 -5.44 2.99
C VAL A 89 -14.56 -4.69 3.84
N LYS A 90 -13.95 -5.38 4.82
CA LYS A 90 -12.93 -4.79 5.72
C LYS A 90 -11.68 -4.30 5.00
N GLY A 91 -11.35 -4.87 3.85
CA GLY A 91 -10.19 -4.51 3.03
C GLY A 91 -10.46 -3.59 1.85
N ALA A 92 -11.70 -3.15 1.63
CA ALA A 92 -12.03 -2.33 0.47
C ALA A 92 -12.22 -0.86 0.87
N TYR A 93 -11.58 0.03 0.15
CA TYR A 93 -11.62 1.47 0.35
C TYR A 93 -11.91 2.18 -0.98
N LYS A 94 -12.65 3.29 -0.90
CA LYS A 94 -12.77 4.26 -2.00
C LYS A 94 -11.98 5.49 -1.62
N MET A 95 -11.13 5.97 -2.53
CA MET A 95 -10.38 7.20 -2.41
C MET A 95 -11.14 8.32 -3.10
N TYR A 96 -11.22 9.47 -2.46
CA TYR A 96 -11.86 10.68 -2.97
C TYR A 96 -10.87 11.84 -2.88
N SER A 97 -11.05 12.86 -3.71
CA SER A 97 -10.19 14.05 -3.74
C SER A 97 -10.99 15.32 -3.43
N SER A 98 -10.37 16.25 -2.71
CA SER A 98 -10.97 17.57 -2.43
C SER A 98 -11.07 18.46 -3.67
N SER A 99 -10.29 18.17 -4.71
CA SER A 99 -10.28 18.93 -5.97
C SER A 99 -11.52 18.73 -6.87
N ILE A 100 -12.31 17.67 -6.63
CA ILE A 100 -13.43 17.27 -7.50
C ILE A 100 -14.70 16.95 -6.70
N THR A 101 -14.88 17.58 -5.55
CA THR A 101 -16.07 17.39 -4.72
C THR A 101 -17.34 17.83 -5.44
N GLY A 102 -18.42 17.08 -5.26
CA GLY A 102 -19.73 17.36 -5.84
C GLY A 102 -19.78 17.42 -7.37
N THR A 103 -18.87 16.73 -8.06
CA THR A 103 -18.83 16.69 -9.54
C THR A 103 -19.73 15.60 -10.14
N GLY A 104 -20.33 14.74 -9.32
CA GLY A 104 -21.24 13.68 -9.78
C GLY A 104 -22.59 14.21 -10.31
N PRO A 105 -23.37 13.35 -10.99
CA PRO A 105 -24.63 13.75 -11.63
C PRO A 105 -25.67 14.38 -10.67
N GLU A 106 -25.65 13.96 -9.40
CA GLU A 106 -26.53 14.46 -8.33
C GLU A 106 -25.80 15.35 -7.32
N GLY A 107 -24.60 15.86 -7.68
CA GLY A 107 -23.74 16.60 -6.76
C GLY A 107 -23.02 15.71 -5.74
N GLU A 108 -22.90 14.41 -6.04
CA GLU A 108 -22.16 13.46 -5.22
C GLU A 108 -20.65 13.55 -5.43
N ASP A 109 -19.88 13.13 -4.43
CA ASP A 109 -18.42 12.98 -4.54
C ASP A 109 -18.08 11.72 -5.35
N GLU A 110 -17.33 11.89 -6.44
CA GLU A 110 -16.86 10.78 -7.26
C GLU A 110 -15.52 10.21 -6.73
N PRO A 111 -15.36 8.88 -6.69
CA PRO A 111 -14.11 8.27 -6.27
C PRO A 111 -13.02 8.42 -7.35
N VAL A 112 -11.82 8.82 -6.95
CA VAL A 112 -10.62 8.87 -7.81
C VAL A 112 -9.95 7.50 -7.95
N ALA A 113 -10.08 6.66 -6.92
CA ALA A 113 -9.57 5.29 -6.94
C ALA A 113 -10.39 4.37 -6.04
N ALA A 114 -10.35 3.06 -6.30
CA ALA A 114 -10.88 2.03 -5.41
C ALA A 114 -9.79 1.01 -5.09
N ILE A 115 -9.58 0.74 -3.80
CA ILE A 115 -8.56 -0.19 -3.33
C ILE A 115 -9.25 -1.41 -2.73
N ARG A 116 -8.70 -2.59 -3.01
CA ARG A 116 -9.02 -3.81 -2.29
C ARG A 116 -7.72 -4.43 -1.81
N ALA A 117 -7.58 -4.58 -0.50
CA ALA A 117 -6.51 -5.30 0.14
C ALA A 117 -6.95 -6.72 0.50
N GLY A 118 -6.01 -7.67 0.49
CA GLY A 118 -6.20 -9.05 0.92
C GLY A 118 -5.32 -10.05 0.14
N LEU A 119 -5.74 -11.32 0.11
CA LEU A 119 -5.03 -12.39 -0.62
C LEU A 119 -4.82 -12.05 -2.11
N ARG A 120 -5.83 -11.42 -2.72
CA ARG A 120 -5.73 -10.78 -4.03
C ARG A 120 -6.00 -9.30 -3.88
N SER A 121 -4.93 -8.53 -3.89
CA SER A 121 -4.99 -7.08 -3.77
C SER A 121 -5.13 -6.43 -5.14
N ASN A 122 -5.83 -5.29 -5.22
CA ASN A 122 -5.86 -4.46 -6.42
C ASN A 122 -6.13 -2.99 -6.10
N VAL A 123 -5.75 -2.14 -7.04
CA VAL A 123 -6.08 -0.71 -7.08
C VAL A 123 -6.72 -0.44 -8.44
N LEU A 124 -7.95 0.06 -8.43
CA LEU A 124 -8.63 0.60 -9.60
C LEU A 124 -8.40 2.11 -9.61
N LEU A 125 -7.63 2.61 -10.56
CA LEU A 125 -7.51 4.04 -10.82
C LEU A 125 -8.66 4.47 -11.73
N ILE A 126 -9.50 5.39 -11.24
CA ILE A 126 -10.67 5.89 -11.97
C ILE A 126 -10.33 7.23 -12.59
N ARG A 127 -9.69 8.11 -11.81
CA ARG A 127 -9.34 9.46 -12.23
C ARG A 127 -8.05 9.90 -11.55
N ALA A 128 -7.03 10.19 -12.35
CA ALA A 128 -5.75 10.72 -11.89
C ALA A 128 -5.28 11.78 -12.92
N PRO A 129 -5.45 13.08 -12.65
CA PRO A 129 -5.18 14.14 -13.64
C PRO A 129 -3.73 14.19 -14.13
N GLY A 130 -2.78 13.77 -13.30
CA GLY A 130 -1.34 13.72 -13.64
C GLY A 130 -0.88 12.38 -14.22
N ALA A 131 -1.76 11.38 -14.32
CA ALA A 131 -1.39 10.07 -14.83
C ALA A 131 -1.70 9.95 -16.35
N PRO A 132 -0.88 9.21 -17.12
CA PRO A 132 -1.24 8.82 -18.48
C PRO A 132 -2.58 8.07 -18.49
N ALA A 133 -3.41 8.28 -19.52
CA ALA A 133 -4.70 7.61 -19.64
C ALA A 133 -4.59 6.07 -19.65
N ALA A 134 -3.44 5.52 -20.06
CA ALA A 134 -3.15 4.10 -20.05
C ALA A 134 -3.04 3.50 -18.62
N GLU A 135 -2.77 4.33 -17.61
CA GLU A 135 -2.75 3.92 -16.20
C GLU A 135 -4.16 3.89 -15.58
N LEU A 136 -5.20 4.33 -16.29
CA LEU A 136 -6.56 4.21 -15.77
C LEU A 136 -7.02 2.76 -15.90
N GLY A 137 -7.58 2.21 -14.82
CA GLY A 137 -8.03 0.82 -14.77
C GLY A 137 -7.49 0.03 -13.59
N TRP A 138 -7.56 -1.30 -13.72
CA TRP A 138 -7.24 -2.23 -12.65
C TRP A 138 -5.75 -2.61 -12.62
N HIS A 139 -5.07 -2.24 -11.55
CA HIS A 139 -3.73 -2.74 -11.22
C HIS A 139 -3.85 -3.85 -10.20
N ILE A 140 -3.47 -5.07 -10.59
CA ILE A 140 -3.45 -6.23 -9.70
C ILE A 140 -2.15 -6.20 -8.90
N ILE A 141 -2.27 -6.24 -7.57
CA ILE A 141 -1.14 -6.31 -6.66
C ILE A 141 -0.93 -7.78 -6.27
N GLY A 142 0.09 -8.37 -6.88
CA GLY A 142 0.56 -9.72 -6.59
C GLY A 142 1.42 -9.76 -5.32
N HIS A 143 1.46 -10.92 -4.70
CA HIS A 143 2.34 -11.18 -3.57
C HIS A 143 3.47 -12.12 -4.02
N ARG A 144 4.71 -11.66 -3.86
CA ARG A 144 5.92 -12.46 -4.14
C ARG A 144 6.85 -12.36 -2.96
N VAL A 145 7.45 -13.48 -2.59
CA VAL A 145 8.46 -13.53 -1.53
C VAL A 145 9.72 -14.07 -2.16
N ASP A 146 10.84 -13.39 -1.94
CA ASP A 146 12.15 -13.80 -2.41
C ASP A 146 13.14 -13.98 -1.24
N ALA A 147 14.41 -14.19 -1.55
CA ALA A 147 15.54 -14.24 -0.62
C ALA A 147 15.62 -13.04 0.32
N ASN A 148 15.39 -11.84 -0.22
CA ASN A 148 15.68 -10.59 0.47
C ASN A 148 14.48 -10.11 1.29
N ASP A 149 13.27 -10.14 0.73
CA ASP A 149 12.07 -9.62 1.37
C ASP A 149 10.77 -10.28 0.86
N SER A 150 9.68 -9.96 1.55
CA SER A 150 8.31 -10.08 1.04
C SER A 150 7.95 -8.82 0.24
N TYR A 151 7.36 -9.00 -0.93
CA TYR A 151 7.05 -7.96 -1.91
C TYR A 151 5.59 -7.95 -2.31
N ARG A 152 5.02 -6.75 -2.42
CA ARG A 152 3.76 -6.50 -3.11
C ARG A 152 4.04 -5.85 -4.45
N MET A 153 3.86 -6.61 -5.51
CA MET A 153 4.27 -6.22 -6.85
C MET A 153 3.06 -5.88 -7.72
N PHE A 154 3.21 -4.87 -8.57
CA PHE A 154 2.23 -4.54 -9.61
C PHE A 154 2.96 -4.01 -10.84
N THR A 155 2.30 -4.07 -11.99
CA THR A 155 2.84 -3.56 -13.25
C THR A 155 2.06 -2.32 -13.64
N MET A 156 2.78 -1.30 -14.11
CA MET A 156 2.21 -0.07 -14.65
C MET A 156 2.22 -0.12 -16.18
N ALA A 157 1.54 0.82 -16.84
CA ALA A 157 1.43 0.88 -18.29
C ALA A 157 2.77 1.15 -18.99
N ASP A 158 3.75 1.69 -18.25
CA ASP A 158 5.14 1.83 -18.70
C ASP A 158 5.88 0.49 -18.89
N GLY A 159 5.26 -0.64 -18.51
CA GLY A 159 5.79 -1.99 -18.65
C GLY A 159 6.76 -2.39 -17.53
N PHE A 160 7.06 -1.49 -16.59
CA PHE A 160 7.93 -1.80 -15.46
C PHE A 160 7.15 -2.42 -14.30
N THR A 161 7.86 -3.21 -13.50
CA THR A 161 7.30 -3.79 -12.27
C THR A 161 7.68 -2.92 -11.10
N TYR A 162 6.68 -2.57 -10.30
CA TYR A 162 6.81 -1.80 -9.09
C TYR A 162 6.59 -2.73 -7.90
N GLN A 163 7.40 -2.61 -6.85
CA GLN A 163 7.29 -3.47 -5.67
C GLN A 163 7.41 -2.71 -4.35
N TRP A 164 6.49 -2.99 -3.42
CA TRP A 164 6.59 -2.55 -2.04
C TRP A 164 7.35 -3.59 -1.20
N THR A 165 8.41 -3.14 -0.53
CA THR A 165 9.20 -3.96 0.41
C THR A 165 8.53 -4.01 1.78
N SER A 166 8.77 -5.09 2.54
CA SER A 166 8.22 -5.24 3.90
C SER A 166 9.12 -4.59 4.95
N LYS A 167 10.43 -4.87 4.89
CA LYS A 167 11.39 -4.44 5.93
C LYS A 167 11.66 -2.94 5.88
N GLY A 168 11.89 -2.41 4.69
CA GLY A 168 12.20 -0.98 4.49
C GLY A 168 10.99 -0.12 4.13
N LYS A 169 9.87 -0.74 3.73
CA LYS A 169 8.66 -0.05 3.24
C LYS A 169 8.98 0.94 2.11
N TRP A 170 9.88 0.54 1.24
CA TRP A 170 10.25 1.25 0.01
C TRP A 170 9.37 0.78 -1.13
N LEU A 171 9.01 1.71 -2.01
CA LEU A 171 8.52 1.41 -3.34
C LEU A 171 9.69 1.44 -4.30
N GLU A 172 9.93 0.31 -4.96
CA GLU A 172 11.02 0.13 -5.89
C GLU A 172 10.47 -0.10 -7.29
N LYS A 173 10.95 0.67 -8.27
CA LYS A 173 10.81 0.38 -9.69
C LYS A 173 11.92 -0.60 -10.08
N VAL A 174 11.53 -1.76 -10.59
CA VAL A 174 12.47 -2.86 -10.87
C VAL A 174 12.70 -2.98 -12.37
N HIS A 175 13.95 -2.86 -12.78
CA HIS A 175 14.43 -3.15 -14.11
C HIS A 175 14.97 -4.59 -14.15
N ASN A 176 14.65 -5.34 -15.21
CA ASN A 176 15.10 -6.73 -15.42
C ASN A 176 14.72 -7.69 -14.28
N VAL A 177 13.44 -7.70 -13.92
CA VAL A 177 12.91 -8.54 -12.83
C VAL A 177 13.32 -10.00 -12.98
N GLY A 178 14.04 -10.54 -12.00
CA GLY A 178 14.43 -11.95 -11.95
C GLY A 178 15.79 -12.26 -12.59
N GLU A 179 16.41 -11.29 -13.25
CA GLU A 179 17.78 -11.42 -13.71
C GLU A 179 18.74 -11.00 -12.58
N LYS A 180 19.13 -11.96 -11.74
CA LYS A 180 19.86 -11.73 -10.49
C LYS A 180 20.90 -10.58 -10.54
N GLU A 181 21.93 -10.70 -11.36
CA GLU A 181 23.04 -9.73 -11.34
C GLU A 181 22.76 -8.44 -12.13
N SER A 182 21.78 -8.44 -13.03
CA SER A 182 21.37 -7.29 -13.85
C SER A 182 20.11 -6.59 -13.34
N GLU A 183 19.51 -7.08 -12.23
CA GLU A 183 18.34 -6.47 -11.63
C GLU A 183 18.73 -5.16 -10.93
N VAL A 184 18.19 -4.07 -11.45
CA VAL A 184 18.35 -2.73 -10.89
C VAL A 184 17.05 -2.33 -10.21
N ARG A 185 17.14 -1.91 -8.95
CA ARG A 185 16.01 -1.47 -8.14
C ARG A 185 16.14 0.00 -7.82
N GLU A 186 15.27 0.81 -8.40
CA GLU A 186 15.22 2.24 -8.16
C GLU A 186 14.16 2.56 -7.11
N ARG A 187 14.56 3.15 -5.98
CA ARG A 187 13.63 3.60 -4.95
C ARG A 187 12.95 4.89 -5.38
N ILE A 188 11.62 4.87 -5.41
CA ILE A 188 10.80 6.01 -5.87
C ILE A 188 9.81 6.50 -4.80
N ALA A 189 9.59 5.70 -3.75
CA ALA A 189 8.80 6.13 -2.61
C ALA A 189 9.23 5.41 -1.32
N GLN A 190 8.86 5.99 -0.18
CA GLN A 190 9.09 5.41 1.15
C GLN A 190 7.86 5.63 2.03
N VAL A 191 7.51 4.61 2.83
CA VAL A 191 6.51 4.75 3.88
C VAL A 191 7.15 4.71 5.26
N ILE A 192 6.93 5.76 6.04
CA ILE A 192 7.33 5.90 7.43
C ILE A 192 6.07 5.69 8.32
N PRO A 193 6.01 4.62 9.13
CA PRO A 193 4.81 4.33 9.91
C PRO A 193 4.66 5.28 11.11
N ASN A 194 3.47 5.88 11.25
CA ASN A 194 3.12 6.78 12.36
C ASN A 194 2.36 6.00 13.46
N GLY A 195 3.01 4.93 13.95
CA GLY A 195 2.44 4.02 14.95
C GLY A 195 1.11 3.40 14.48
N VAL A 196 0.08 3.50 15.32
CA VAL A 196 -1.26 2.96 15.03
C VAL A 196 -2.12 3.94 14.24
N ASN A 197 -1.71 5.20 14.11
CA ASN A 197 -2.57 6.26 13.58
C ASN A 197 -2.54 6.37 12.05
N GLY A 198 -1.53 5.80 11.40
CA GLY A 198 -1.40 5.82 9.95
C GLY A 198 0.06 5.79 9.53
N PHE A 199 0.42 6.51 8.48
CA PHE A 199 1.78 6.57 7.96
C PHE A 199 2.04 7.83 7.13
N THR A 200 3.31 8.20 7.01
CA THR A 200 3.79 9.23 6.09
C THR A 200 4.35 8.54 4.84
N LEU A 201 4.02 9.06 3.67
CA LEU A 201 4.48 8.62 2.36
C LEU A 201 5.35 9.73 1.76
N ARG A 202 6.60 9.40 1.44
CA ARG A 202 7.50 10.23 0.62
C ARG A 202 7.51 9.64 -0.78
N VAL A 203 7.26 10.42 -1.83
CA VAL A 203 7.12 9.92 -3.20
C VAL A 203 7.70 10.88 -4.23
N ASP A 204 8.40 10.32 -5.21
CA ASP A 204 8.79 11.01 -6.45
C ASP A 204 7.63 10.92 -7.45
N GLU A 205 6.85 12.01 -7.55
CA GLU A 205 5.67 12.07 -8.41
C GLU A 205 5.99 12.04 -9.90
N THR A 206 7.25 12.25 -10.28
CA THR A 206 7.66 12.18 -11.69
C THR A 206 7.69 10.74 -12.21
N LYS A 207 7.80 9.75 -11.31
CA LYS A 207 7.93 8.32 -11.64
C LYS A 207 6.68 7.50 -11.35
N ILE A 208 5.80 8.00 -10.48
CA ILE A 208 4.53 7.34 -10.17
C ILE A 208 3.45 8.37 -9.81
N PRO A 209 2.21 8.21 -10.32
CA PRO A 209 1.08 9.03 -9.88
C PRO A 209 0.83 8.87 -8.38
N ARG A 210 0.65 10.00 -7.69
CA ARG A 210 0.39 10.04 -6.24
C ARG A 210 -0.80 9.18 -5.81
N GLU A 211 -1.87 9.11 -6.61
CA GLU A 211 -3.05 8.29 -6.31
C GLU A 211 -2.70 6.80 -6.28
N MET A 212 -1.84 6.35 -7.20
CA MET A 212 -1.35 4.98 -7.25
C MET A 212 -0.41 4.67 -6.10
N ALA A 213 0.51 5.59 -5.79
CA ALA A 213 1.42 5.45 -4.66
C ALA A 213 0.65 5.35 -3.33
N LEU A 214 -0.31 6.25 -3.08
CA LEU A 214 -1.16 6.23 -1.89
C LEU A 214 -2.04 4.98 -1.81
N GLY A 215 -2.68 4.60 -2.92
CA GLY A 215 -3.56 3.43 -2.97
C GLY A 215 -2.83 2.10 -2.75
N SER A 216 -1.69 1.93 -3.41
CA SER A 216 -0.84 0.74 -3.24
C SER A 216 -0.16 0.70 -1.86
N ALA A 217 0.28 1.86 -1.33
CA ALA A 217 0.80 1.97 0.03
C ALA A 217 -0.26 1.60 1.08
N LEU A 218 -1.50 2.09 0.95
CA LEU A 218 -2.59 1.72 1.86
C LEU A 218 -2.88 0.23 1.80
N CYS A 219 -2.81 -0.36 0.60
CA CYS A 219 -2.96 -1.80 0.41
C CYS A 219 -1.89 -2.59 1.18
N SER A 220 -0.62 -2.22 1.02
CA SER A 220 0.51 -2.82 1.75
C SER A 220 0.42 -2.55 3.25
N HIS A 221 -0.03 -1.37 3.68
CA HIS A 221 -0.24 -1.06 5.09
C HIS A 221 -1.28 -1.98 5.74
N ILE A 222 -2.40 -2.23 5.06
CA ILE A 222 -3.47 -3.09 5.57
C ILE A 222 -3.05 -4.56 5.57
N ASP A 223 -2.36 -5.03 4.53
CA ASP A 223 -2.19 -6.46 4.28
C ASP A 223 -0.77 -7.01 4.51
N GLN A 224 0.27 -6.20 4.30
CA GLN A 224 1.68 -6.62 4.41
C GLN A 224 2.32 -6.14 5.71
N TRP A 225 2.20 -4.85 6.04
CA TRP A 225 2.92 -4.24 7.16
C TRP A 225 2.19 -4.35 8.50
N ASN A 226 0.88 -4.64 8.47
CA ASN A 226 0.07 -4.83 9.67
C ASN A 226 0.03 -6.30 10.12
N THR A 227 1.07 -7.10 9.87
CA THR A 227 1.15 -8.50 10.29
C THR A 227 2.58 -8.95 10.56
N ASN A 228 2.75 -9.98 11.39
CA ASN A 228 4.06 -10.55 11.73
C ASN A 228 4.59 -11.52 10.66
N ILE A 229 3.71 -12.08 9.83
CA ILE A 229 4.07 -13.03 8.77
C ILE A 229 4.22 -12.36 7.40
N GLU A 230 4.16 -11.03 7.36
CA GLU A 230 4.32 -10.20 6.16
C GLU A 230 3.28 -10.49 5.04
N VAL A 231 2.21 -11.21 5.37
CA VAL A 231 1.10 -11.59 4.47
C VAL A 231 -0.24 -11.64 5.21
N GLY A 232 -1.29 -11.13 4.61
CA GLY A 232 -2.65 -11.39 5.08
C GLY A 232 -3.03 -10.59 6.33
N GLY A 233 -2.53 -9.36 6.50
CA GLY A 233 -2.77 -8.50 7.67
C GLY A 233 -4.23 -8.15 7.93
N ILE A 234 -5.12 -8.34 6.96
CA ILE A 234 -6.58 -8.29 7.19
C ILE A 234 -7.05 -9.46 8.05
N TYR A 235 -6.45 -10.63 7.84
CA TYR A 235 -6.81 -11.89 8.49
C TYR A 235 -5.92 -12.18 9.71
N TYR A 236 -4.67 -11.73 9.69
CA TYR A 236 -3.64 -11.88 10.73
C TYR A 236 -3.10 -10.53 11.15
N ALA A 237 -4.00 -9.60 11.48
CA ALA A 237 -3.61 -8.29 11.97
C ALA A 237 -2.70 -8.45 13.20
N ARG A 238 -1.59 -7.72 13.20
CA ARG A 238 -0.68 -7.66 14.35
C ARG A 238 -1.48 -7.18 15.54
N GLN A 239 -1.70 -8.07 16.50
CA GLN A 239 -2.33 -7.71 17.77
C GLN A 239 -1.22 -7.23 18.70
N PRO A 240 -1.11 -5.92 18.99
CA PRO A 240 -0.22 -5.46 20.04
C PRO A 240 -0.75 -6.01 21.36
N GLN A 241 -0.06 -7.00 21.92
CA GLN A 241 -0.30 -7.56 23.25
C GLN A 241 -1.78 -7.89 23.55
N GLN A 242 -2.33 -8.91 22.90
CA GLN A 242 -3.43 -9.62 23.57
C GLN A 242 -2.82 -10.34 24.78
N VAL A 243 -3.16 -9.84 25.97
CA VAL A 243 -2.82 -10.52 27.22
C VAL A 243 -3.48 -11.90 27.18
N ARG A 244 -2.65 -12.93 27.35
CA ARG A 244 -2.89 -14.36 27.10
C ARG A 244 -4.08 -15.00 27.86
N TRP A 245 -4.87 -14.23 28.61
CA TRP A 245 -5.95 -14.72 29.49
C TRP A 245 -7.37 -14.27 29.11
N LYS A 246 -7.57 -13.43 28.09
CA LYS A 246 -8.93 -13.29 27.53
C LYS A 246 -9.19 -14.46 26.58
N ARG A 247 -9.85 -15.49 27.11
CA ARG A 247 -10.42 -16.62 26.36
C ARG A 247 -11.38 -16.10 25.28
N ASP A 248 -11.31 -16.74 24.12
CA ASP A 248 -12.28 -16.65 23.02
C ASP A 248 -13.71 -16.97 23.49
#